data_AF-A0A2W6TUF5-F1
#
_entry.id   AF-A0A2W6TUF5-F1
#
_cell.length_a   1.000
_cell.length_b   1.000
_cell.length_c   1.000
_cell.angle_alpha   90.00
_cell.angle_beta   90.00
_cell.angle_gamma   90.00
#
_symmetry.space_group_name_H-M   'P 1'
#
loop_
_entity.id
_entity.type
_entity.pdbx_description
1 polymer ?
#
loop_
_entity_poly.entity_id
_entity_poly.type
_entity_poly.pdbx_seq_one_letter_code
_entity_poly.pdbx_strand_id
1 'polypeptide(L)'
;MNRLLVALLAALDALIAAAVGVAAALAPLTVLWVLGLGGTADWGALWPASVRLWQFGQLVPLAITLPPDYLTATGIPMDAASFWISLAPLGFAAFTALFAARSGARAARSGAWVVGVASGAVVTLAVAGLAWRTSANPVAAVYGWQALLVPTAVFALPALLGAVVGAWRHGDDGVVDAVRARFERSSLSETAPEAAARGIGVVVAGFIAAGAAVIAVATVVRGGEVVALFESAHVDALGVVMLGLVQLAYLPTLAVWGGAFAAGPGFAVGAGTAVSPSGVELGVLPGIPALGLV
;
A
#
# COMPACT_ATOMS: atom_id res chain seq x y z
N MET A 1 -26.13 19.92 0.33
CA MET A 1 -25.90 19.31 -0.99
C MET A 1 -26.88 18.16 -1.19
N ASN A 2 -27.32 17.90 -2.42
CA ASN A 2 -28.12 16.70 -2.71
C ASN A 2 -27.29 15.43 -2.46
N ARG A 3 -27.86 14.40 -1.81
CA ARG A 3 -27.20 13.12 -1.52
C ARG A 3 -26.62 12.47 -2.78
N LEU A 4 -27.29 12.65 -3.92
CA LEU A 4 -26.82 12.16 -5.22
C LEU A 4 -25.48 12.79 -5.63
N LEU A 5 -25.26 14.09 -5.39
CA LEU A 5 -23.99 14.75 -5.72
C LEU A 5 -22.85 14.24 -4.84
N VAL A 6 -23.11 14.01 -3.55
CA VAL A 6 -22.12 13.41 -2.63
C VAL A 6 -21.75 12.00 -3.08
N ALA A 7 -22.75 11.21 -3.47
CA ALA A 7 -22.55 9.85 -3.97
C ALA A 7 -21.65 9.85 -5.22
N LEU A 8 -21.96 10.70 -6.20
CA LEU A 8 -21.20 10.81 -7.45
C LEU A 8 -19.78 11.32 -7.23
N LEU A 9 -19.57 12.30 -6.34
CA LEU A 9 -18.25 12.82 -6.05
C LEU A 9 -17.37 11.77 -5.36
N ALA A 10 -17.91 11.03 -4.39
CA ALA A 10 -17.16 9.97 -3.71
C ALA A 10 -16.89 8.76 -4.63
N ALA A 11 -17.83 8.44 -5.53
CA ALA A 11 -17.62 7.45 -6.59
C ALA A 11 -16.50 7.88 -7.55
N LEU A 12 -16.50 9.14 -7.98
CA LEU A 12 -15.44 9.70 -8.82
C LEU A 12 -14.08 9.67 -8.10
N ASP A 13 -14.05 10.01 -6.82
CA ASP A 13 -12.82 9.95 -6.02
C ASP A 13 -12.25 8.52 -5.97
N ALA A 14 -13.11 7.52 -5.74
CA ALA A 14 -12.73 6.11 -5.74
C ALA A 14 -12.16 5.66 -7.09
N LEU A 15 -12.83 6.07 -8.18
CA LEU A 15 -12.37 5.79 -9.53
C LEU A 15 -11.00 6.43 -9.82
N ILE A 16 -10.80 7.70 -9.45
CA ILE A 16 -9.54 8.41 -9.63
C ILE A 16 -8.43 7.73 -8.80
N ALA A 17 -8.69 7.37 -7.55
CA ALA A 17 -7.70 6.71 -6.71
C ALA A 17 -7.23 5.38 -7.31
N ALA A 18 -8.15 4.58 -7.84
CA ALA A 18 -7.82 3.33 -8.52
C ALA A 18 -7.08 3.57 -9.85
N ALA A 19 -7.56 4.50 -10.68
CA ALA A 19 -6.95 4.82 -11.97
C ALA A 19 -5.52 5.36 -11.81
N VAL A 20 -5.29 6.28 -10.87
CA VAL A 20 -3.96 6.80 -10.56
C VAL A 20 -3.06 5.69 -10.00
N GLY A 21 -3.60 4.82 -9.14
CA GLY A 21 -2.86 3.66 -8.64
C GLY A 21 -2.40 2.72 -9.76
N VAL A 22 -3.28 2.36 -10.69
CA VAL A 22 -2.90 1.52 -11.84
C VAL A 22 -1.94 2.25 -12.78
N ALA A 23 -2.17 3.54 -13.03
CA ALA A 23 -1.29 4.36 -13.87
C ALA A 23 0.13 4.49 -13.28
N ALA A 24 0.26 4.58 -11.96
CA ALA A 24 1.55 4.64 -11.28
C ALA A 24 2.38 3.35 -11.46
N ALA A 25 1.73 2.21 -11.69
CA ALA A 25 2.38 0.95 -12.09
C ALA A 25 2.62 0.89 -13.60
N LEU A 26 1.62 1.26 -14.40
CA LEU A 26 1.64 1.13 -15.86
C LEU A 26 2.65 2.07 -16.53
N ALA A 27 2.77 3.31 -16.06
CA ALA A 27 3.68 4.30 -16.64
C ALA A 27 5.15 3.83 -16.62
N PRO A 28 5.75 3.45 -15.47
CA PRO A 28 7.14 2.96 -15.46
C PRO A 28 7.28 1.65 -16.25
N LEU A 29 6.31 0.74 -16.18
CA LEU A 29 6.35 -0.49 -16.98
C LEU A 29 6.31 -0.23 -18.49
N THR A 30 5.55 0.77 -18.93
CA THR A 30 5.49 1.18 -20.34
C THR A 30 6.83 1.75 -20.78
N VAL A 31 7.45 2.62 -19.97
CA VAL A 31 8.79 3.16 -20.25
C VAL A 31 9.81 2.04 -20.33
N LEU A 32 9.79 1.08 -19.39
CA LEU A 32 10.65 -0.10 -19.40
C LEU A 32 10.42 -0.97 -20.64
N TRP A 33 9.18 -1.16 -21.05
CA TRP A 33 8.85 -1.93 -22.25
C TRP A 33 9.38 -1.28 -23.53
N VAL A 34 9.19 0.05 -23.67
CA VAL A 34 9.64 0.81 -24.84
C VAL A 34 11.16 0.86 -24.92
N LEU A 35 11.83 1.17 -23.80
CA LEU A 35 13.26 1.47 -23.79
C LEU A 35 14.15 0.27 -23.44
N GLY A 36 13.67 -0.67 -22.63
CA GLY A 36 14.46 -1.78 -22.10
C GLY A 36 14.22 -3.14 -22.76
N LEU A 37 13.00 -3.41 -23.25
CA LEU A 37 12.63 -4.73 -23.81
C LEU A 37 12.65 -4.78 -25.35
N GLY A 38 13.08 -3.71 -26.00
CA GLY A 38 13.37 -3.67 -27.44
C GLY A 38 12.18 -4.00 -28.35
N GLY A 39 10.94 -3.82 -27.88
CA GLY A 39 9.71 -4.06 -28.66
C GLY A 39 9.39 -5.53 -28.98
N THR A 40 10.20 -6.49 -28.49
CA THR A 40 9.96 -7.94 -28.67
C THR A 40 9.10 -8.54 -27.57
N ALA A 41 9.03 -7.88 -26.42
CA ALA A 41 8.17 -8.29 -25.32
C ALA A 41 6.69 -8.07 -25.66
N ASP A 42 5.85 -8.98 -25.19
CA ASP A 42 4.41 -8.90 -25.41
C ASP A 42 3.80 -7.63 -24.79
N TRP A 43 3.26 -6.75 -25.64
CA TRP A 43 2.53 -5.56 -25.22
C TRP A 43 1.30 -5.92 -24.38
N GLY A 44 0.64 -7.05 -24.69
CA GLY A 44 -0.52 -7.56 -23.96
C GLY A 44 -0.24 -7.86 -22.48
N ALA A 45 1.02 -8.09 -22.11
CA ALA A 45 1.43 -8.37 -20.75
C ALA A 45 1.46 -7.12 -19.83
N LEU A 46 1.50 -5.90 -20.40
CA LEU A 46 1.58 -4.66 -19.63
C LEU A 46 0.36 -4.44 -18.73
N TRP A 47 -0.84 -4.64 -19.26
CA TRP A 47 -2.07 -4.45 -18.48
C TRP A 47 -2.17 -5.44 -17.31
N PRO A 48 -2.04 -6.77 -17.51
CA PRO A 48 -2.02 -7.73 -16.41
C PRO A 48 -0.93 -7.44 -15.38
N ALA A 49 0.30 -7.13 -15.79
CA ALA A 49 1.39 -6.82 -14.87
C ALA A 49 1.10 -5.57 -14.02
N SER A 50 0.60 -4.51 -14.65
CA SER A 50 0.29 -3.24 -13.96
C SER A 50 -0.82 -3.40 -12.93
N VAL A 51 -1.88 -4.15 -13.28
CA VAL A 51 -2.98 -4.43 -12.35
C VAL A 51 -2.51 -5.32 -11.18
N ARG A 52 -1.64 -6.32 -11.44
CA ARG A 52 -1.07 -7.15 -10.35
C ARG A 52 -0.19 -6.33 -9.42
N LEU A 53 0.62 -5.41 -9.96
CA LEU A 53 1.43 -4.51 -9.14
C LEU A 53 0.56 -3.55 -8.32
N TRP A 54 -0.52 -3.01 -8.91
CA TRP A 54 -1.49 -2.21 -8.17
C TRP A 54 -2.17 -3.03 -7.05
N GLN A 55 -2.67 -4.24 -7.34
CA GLN A 55 -3.27 -5.13 -6.34
C GLN A 55 -2.29 -5.44 -5.20
N PHE A 56 -1.04 -5.73 -5.53
CA PHE A 56 0.02 -5.95 -4.56
C PHE A 56 0.27 -4.72 -3.68
N GLY A 57 0.32 -3.53 -4.29
CA GLY A 57 0.36 -2.26 -3.56
C GLY A 57 -0.88 -1.96 -2.71
N GLN A 58 -2.02 -2.60 -3.00
CA GLN A 58 -3.25 -2.59 -2.20
C GLN A 58 -3.31 -3.75 -1.19
N LEU A 59 -2.15 -4.29 -0.79
CA LEU A 59 -2.01 -5.35 0.23
C LEU A 59 -2.54 -6.74 -0.20
N VAL A 60 -2.73 -6.98 -1.51
CA VAL A 60 -3.10 -8.31 -2.01
C VAL A 60 -1.82 -9.14 -2.22
N PRO A 61 -1.63 -10.28 -1.52
CA PRO A 61 -0.45 -11.11 -1.73
C PRO A 61 -0.49 -11.75 -3.12
N LEU A 62 0.68 -11.86 -3.75
CA LEU A 62 0.87 -12.49 -5.05
C LEU A 62 1.35 -13.93 -4.87
N ALA A 63 0.67 -14.88 -5.48
CA ALA A 63 1.19 -16.22 -5.71
C ALA A 63 1.99 -16.20 -7.02
N ILE A 64 3.30 -16.44 -6.93
CA ILE A 64 4.18 -16.52 -8.09
C ILE A 64 4.36 -17.98 -8.46
N THR A 65 4.22 -18.29 -9.75
CA THR A 65 4.58 -19.58 -10.33
C THR A 65 5.45 -19.35 -11.56
N LEU A 66 6.69 -19.80 -11.49
CA LEU A 66 7.67 -19.64 -12.56
C LEU A 66 7.42 -20.68 -13.67
N PRO A 67 7.48 -20.28 -14.96
CA PRO A 67 7.33 -21.22 -16.08
C PRO A 67 8.44 -22.30 -16.12
N PRO A 68 8.15 -23.54 -16.56
CA PRO A 68 9.15 -24.62 -16.64
C PRO A 68 10.38 -24.27 -17.50
N ASP A 69 10.18 -23.54 -18.59
CA ASP A 69 11.27 -23.10 -19.46
C ASP A 69 12.23 -22.15 -18.74
N TYR A 70 11.68 -21.27 -17.87
CA TYR A 70 12.48 -20.36 -17.04
C TYR A 70 13.27 -21.14 -15.99
N LEU A 71 12.64 -22.11 -15.32
CA LEU A 71 13.32 -22.97 -14.32
C LEU A 71 14.47 -23.74 -14.95
N THR A 72 14.26 -24.31 -16.13
CA THR A 72 15.29 -25.04 -16.89
C THR A 72 16.45 -24.13 -17.28
N ALA A 73 16.15 -22.93 -17.79
CA ALA A 73 17.17 -21.96 -18.21
C ALA A 73 17.99 -21.41 -17.03
N THR A 74 17.39 -21.30 -15.85
CA THR A 74 18.02 -20.71 -14.65
C THR A 74 18.58 -21.75 -13.68
N GLY A 75 18.29 -23.04 -13.90
CA GLY A 75 18.67 -24.13 -12.99
C GLY A 75 17.93 -24.10 -11.64
N ILE A 76 16.81 -23.37 -11.56
CA ILE A 76 16.01 -23.31 -10.33
C ILE A 76 15.27 -24.64 -10.13
N PRO A 77 15.37 -25.27 -8.94
CA PRO A 77 14.64 -26.50 -8.62
C PRO A 77 13.12 -26.36 -8.78
N MET A 78 12.46 -27.43 -9.23
CA MET A 78 11.00 -27.44 -9.47
C MET A 78 10.17 -27.24 -8.19
N ASP A 79 10.68 -27.64 -7.03
CA ASP A 79 10.05 -27.41 -5.72
C ASP A 79 10.12 -25.94 -5.28
N ALA A 80 11.05 -25.15 -5.82
CA ALA A 80 11.14 -23.71 -5.63
C ALA A 80 10.36 -22.89 -6.68
N ALA A 81 9.63 -23.55 -7.58
CA ALA A 81 8.92 -22.90 -8.68
C ALA A 81 7.76 -22.01 -8.25
N SER A 82 7.19 -22.25 -7.06
CA SER A 82 6.02 -21.53 -6.57
C SER A 82 6.24 -20.99 -5.17
N PHE A 83 5.97 -19.69 -4.99
CA PHE A 83 6.14 -19.01 -3.71
C PHE A 83 5.23 -17.78 -3.60
N TRP A 84 5.12 -17.24 -2.40
CA TRP A 84 4.31 -16.05 -2.11
C TRP A 84 5.16 -14.80 -2.00
N ILE A 85 4.66 -13.69 -2.54
CA ILE A 85 5.16 -12.35 -2.27
C ILE A 85 4.05 -11.57 -1.57
N SER A 86 4.27 -11.17 -0.33
CA SER A 86 3.29 -10.49 0.52
C SER A 86 3.74 -9.12 1.04
N LEU A 87 5.00 -8.74 0.79
CA LEU A 87 5.55 -7.47 1.26
C LEU A 87 5.14 -6.31 0.33
N ALA A 88 3.98 -5.71 0.59
CA ALA A 88 3.45 -4.66 -0.28
C ALA A 88 4.30 -3.36 -0.27
N PRO A 89 4.44 -2.67 -1.42
CA PRO A 89 4.93 -1.29 -1.49
C PRO A 89 3.83 -0.36 -0.95
N LEU A 90 3.90 -0.03 0.34
CA LEU A 90 2.84 0.68 1.06
C LEU A 90 2.53 2.07 0.51
N GLY A 91 3.35 2.65 -0.37
CA GLY A 91 3.05 3.90 -1.06
C GLY A 91 1.72 3.90 -1.80
N PHE A 92 1.34 2.78 -2.43
CA PHE A 92 0.05 2.64 -3.13
C PHE A 92 -1.13 2.67 -2.14
N ALA A 93 -1.08 1.82 -1.11
CA ALA A 93 -2.11 1.78 -0.07
C ALA A 93 -2.21 3.11 0.70
N ALA A 94 -1.09 3.74 1.02
CA ALA A 94 -1.05 5.04 1.70
C ALA A 94 -1.70 6.14 0.86
N PHE A 95 -1.40 6.19 -0.45
CA PHE A 95 -2.06 7.12 -1.37
C PHE A 95 -3.58 6.92 -1.40
N THR A 96 -4.03 5.67 -1.57
CA THR A 96 -5.47 5.34 -1.57
C THR A 96 -6.14 5.69 -0.25
N ALA A 97 -5.51 5.34 0.88
CA ALA A 97 -6.03 5.61 2.21
C ALA A 97 -6.17 7.12 2.50
N LEU A 98 -5.16 7.93 2.16
CA LEU A 98 -5.20 9.38 2.36
C LEU A 98 -6.28 10.03 1.50
N PHE A 99 -6.40 9.62 0.24
CA PHE A 99 -7.41 10.14 -0.67
C PHE A 99 -8.82 9.76 -0.22
N ALA A 100 -9.01 8.51 0.19
CA ALA A 100 -10.27 7.99 0.71
C ALA A 100 -10.70 8.69 2.00
N ALA A 101 -9.80 8.88 2.97
CA ALA A 101 -10.09 9.61 4.21
C ALA A 101 -10.53 11.06 3.94
N ARG A 102 -9.90 11.74 2.98
CA ARG A 102 -10.30 13.08 2.55
C ARG A 102 -11.68 13.08 1.87
N SER A 103 -11.97 12.07 1.06
CA SER A 103 -13.29 11.88 0.44
C SER A 103 -14.38 11.70 1.49
N GLY A 104 -14.19 10.80 2.46
CA GLY A 104 -15.12 10.59 3.56
C GLY A 104 -15.36 11.83 4.41
N ALA A 105 -14.29 12.55 4.77
CA ALA A 105 -14.40 13.81 5.50
C ALA A 105 -15.17 14.89 4.72
N ARG A 106 -15.04 14.95 3.39
CA ARG A 106 -15.85 15.84 2.54
C ARG A 106 -17.33 15.43 2.53
N ALA A 107 -17.61 14.13 2.47
CA ALA A 107 -18.97 13.62 2.50
C ALA A 107 -19.67 13.92 3.84
N ALA A 108 -18.93 13.86 4.96
CA ALA A 108 -19.43 14.25 6.29
C ALA A 108 -19.80 15.73 6.39
N ARG A 109 -18.95 16.64 5.90
CA ARG A 109 -19.29 18.07 5.82
C ARG A 109 -20.52 18.38 4.97
N SER A 110 -20.92 17.44 4.12
CA SER A 110 -22.10 17.56 3.26
C SER A 110 -23.37 16.94 3.87
N GLY A 111 -23.29 16.35 5.07
CA GLY A 111 -24.40 15.70 5.77
C GLY A 111 -24.84 14.36 5.19
N ALA A 112 -24.03 13.73 4.32
CA ALA A 112 -24.41 12.50 3.62
C ALA A 112 -23.26 11.48 3.57
N TRP A 113 -22.49 11.38 4.65
CA TRP A 113 -21.28 10.55 4.69
C TRP A 113 -21.54 9.07 4.45
N VAL A 114 -22.65 8.51 4.95
CA VAL A 114 -23.00 7.10 4.73
C VAL A 114 -23.10 6.80 3.24
N VAL A 115 -23.78 7.67 2.49
CA VAL A 115 -23.95 7.51 1.05
C VAL A 115 -22.62 7.69 0.32
N GLY A 116 -21.79 8.66 0.73
CA GLY A 116 -20.47 8.87 0.13
C GLY A 116 -19.51 7.70 0.36
N VAL A 117 -19.43 7.18 1.58
CA VAL A 117 -18.57 6.02 1.91
C VAL A 117 -19.07 4.77 1.18
N ALA A 118 -20.39 4.53 1.19
CA ALA A 118 -20.98 3.40 0.49
C ALA A 118 -20.77 3.47 -1.03
N SER A 119 -20.98 4.63 -1.66
CA SER A 119 -20.78 4.78 -3.10
C SER A 119 -19.32 4.59 -3.50
N GLY A 120 -18.39 5.20 -2.75
CA GLY A 120 -16.96 5.01 -2.97
C GLY A 120 -16.55 3.55 -2.83
N ALA A 121 -16.97 2.85 -1.77
CA ALA A 121 -16.68 1.44 -1.56
C ALA A 121 -17.25 0.54 -2.68
N VAL A 122 -18.49 0.79 -3.13
CA VAL A 122 -19.11 0.04 -4.23
C VAL A 122 -18.34 0.27 -5.53
N VAL A 123 -17.91 1.50 -5.83
CA VAL A 123 -17.12 1.79 -7.03
C VAL A 123 -15.74 1.14 -6.95
N THR A 124 -15.05 1.21 -5.81
CA THR A 124 -13.77 0.52 -5.63
C THR A 124 -13.92 -0.99 -5.84
N LEU A 125 -14.97 -1.59 -5.28
CA LEU A 125 -15.26 -3.01 -5.47
C LEU A 125 -15.50 -3.37 -6.94
N ALA A 126 -16.29 -2.55 -7.64
CA ALA A 126 -16.58 -2.75 -9.07
C ALA A 126 -15.32 -2.62 -9.93
N VAL A 127 -14.49 -1.60 -9.68
CA VAL A 127 -13.22 -1.37 -10.39
C VAL A 127 -12.22 -2.49 -10.10
N ALA A 128 -12.07 -2.89 -8.84
CA ALA A 128 -11.19 -3.99 -8.43
C ALA A 128 -11.63 -5.32 -9.08
N GLY A 129 -12.95 -5.58 -9.14
CA GLY A 129 -13.50 -6.74 -9.81
C GLY A 129 -13.29 -6.74 -11.32
N LEU A 130 -13.49 -5.59 -11.98
CA LEU A 130 -13.22 -5.43 -13.41
C LEU A 130 -11.74 -5.63 -13.72
N ALA A 131 -10.85 -4.99 -12.95
CA ALA A 131 -9.42 -5.12 -13.10
C ALA A 131 -8.97 -6.58 -12.94
N TRP A 132 -9.44 -7.27 -11.88
CA TRP A 132 -9.12 -8.69 -11.67
C TRP A 132 -9.55 -9.59 -12.83
N ARG A 133 -10.73 -9.36 -13.42
CA ARG A 133 -11.22 -10.15 -14.56
C ARG A 133 -10.45 -9.91 -15.86
N THR A 134 -9.94 -8.70 -16.06
CA THR A 134 -9.22 -8.34 -17.30
C THR A 134 -7.71 -8.52 -17.19
N SER A 135 -7.18 -8.82 -16.00
CA SER A 135 -5.75 -8.89 -15.71
C SER A 135 -5.24 -10.32 -15.45
N ALA A 136 -5.77 -11.32 -16.17
CA ALA A 136 -5.27 -12.68 -16.05
C ALA A 136 -3.76 -12.71 -16.35
N ASN A 137 -2.98 -13.32 -15.46
CA ASN A 137 -1.52 -13.35 -15.55
C ASN A 137 -1.05 -14.76 -15.16
N PRO A 138 -0.30 -15.46 -16.04
CA PRO A 138 0.11 -16.85 -15.81
C PRO A 138 1.24 -16.98 -14.78
N VAL A 139 1.96 -15.90 -14.47
CA VAL A 139 3.09 -15.90 -13.54
C VAL A 139 2.66 -15.41 -12.16
N ALA A 140 1.90 -14.31 -12.09
CA ALA A 140 1.47 -13.69 -10.84
C ALA A 140 -0.05 -13.83 -10.67
N ALA A 141 -0.48 -14.75 -9.83
CA ALA A 141 -1.88 -15.00 -9.51
C ALA A 141 -2.27 -14.36 -8.17
N VAL A 142 -3.57 -14.08 -8.02
CA VAL A 142 -4.17 -13.62 -6.77
C VAL A 142 -5.50 -14.34 -6.57
N TYR A 143 -5.89 -14.56 -5.32
CA TYR A 143 -7.23 -15.08 -5.03
C TYR A 143 -8.29 -14.01 -5.34
N GLY A 144 -9.36 -14.41 -6.04
CA GLY A 144 -10.40 -13.47 -6.49
C GLY A 144 -11.02 -12.67 -5.34
N TRP A 145 -11.35 -13.33 -4.22
CA TRP A 145 -11.90 -12.61 -3.07
C TRP A 145 -10.93 -11.58 -2.49
N GLN A 146 -9.62 -11.83 -2.49
CA GLN A 146 -8.62 -10.87 -2.02
C GLN A 146 -8.50 -9.69 -2.98
N ALA A 147 -8.45 -9.97 -4.29
CA ALA A 147 -8.42 -8.96 -5.33
C ALA A 147 -9.60 -7.98 -5.29
N LEU A 148 -10.76 -8.41 -4.79
CA LEU A 148 -11.95 -7.58 -4.66
C LEU A 148 -12.02 -6.90 -3.28
N LEU A 149 -11.94 -7.69 -2.21
CA LEU A 149 -12.25 -7.22 -0.86
C LEU A 149 -11.11 -6.40 -0.24
N VAL A 150 -9.84 -6.74 -0.50
CA VAL A 150 -8.71 -6.05 0.14
C VAL A 150 -8.55 -4.62 -0.39
N PRO A 151 -8.51 -4.34 -1.71
CA PRO A 151 -8.48 -2.96 -2.21
C PRO A 151 -9.71 -2.15 -1.77
N THR A 152 -10.87 -2.80 -1.69
CA THR A 152 -12.10 -2.18 -1.18
C THR A 152 -11.95 -1.79 0.28
N ALA A 153 -11.35 -2.63 1.13
CA ALA A 153 -11.10 -2.30 2.53
C ALA A 153 -10.07 -1.18 2.69
N VAL A 154 -8.99 -1.18 1.88
CA VAL A 154 -7.96 -0.13 1.87
C VAL A 154 -8.56 1.24 1.50
N PHE A 155 -9.62 1.28 0.71
CA PHE A 155 -10.38 2.51 0.44
C PHE A 155 -11.45 2.78 1.51
N ALA A 156 -12.32 1.81 1.81
CA ALA A 156 -13.53 2.01 2.60
C ALA A 156 -13.23 2.31 4.07
N LEU A 157 -12.21 1.67 4.67
CA LEU A 157 -11.88 1.90 6.07
C LEU A 157 -11.37 3.33 6.31
N PRO A 158 -10.38 3.86 5.56
CA PRO A 158 -9.98 5.25 5.71
C PRO A 158 -11.09 6.25 5.35
N ALA A 159 -11.91 5.97 4.33
CA ALA A 159 -13.08 6.79 4.01
C ALA A 159 -14.07 6.85 5.17
N LEU A 160 -14.38 5.70 5.79
CA LEU A 160 -15.25 5.63 6.97
C LEU A 160 -14.64 6.39 8.15
N LEU A 161 -13.35 6.20 8.43
CA LEU A 161 -12.65 6.92 9.50
C LEU A 161 -12.68 8.44 9.26
N GLY A 162 -12.39 8.88 8.04
CA GLY A 162 -12.47 10.30 7.67
C GLY A 162 -13.88 10.87 7.78
N ALA A 163 -14.90 10.08 7.42
CA ALA A 163 -16.30 10.43 7.58
C ALA A 163 -16.69 10.54 9.07
N VAL A 164 -16.37 9.54 9.89
CA VAL A 164 -16.68 9.53 11.33
C VAL A 164 -15.97 10.67 12.05
N VAL A 165 -14.69 10.91 11.77
CA VAL A 165 -13.93 12.05 12.33
C VAL A 165 -14.51 13.39 11.86
N GLY A 166 -15.01 13.46 10.63
CA GLY A 166 -15.64 14.65 10.06
C GLY A 166 -17.05 14.93 10.58
N ALA A 167 -17.81 13.89 10.90
CA ALA A 167 -19.15 13.91 11.52
C ALA A 167 -19.07 14.15 13.03
N TRP A 168 -18.10 13.54 13.70
CA TRP A 168 -17.53 14.13 14.91
C TRP A 168 -16.98 15.54 14.53
N ARG A 169 -16.46 16.44 15.35
CA ARG A 169 -16.03 17.80 14.91
C ARG A 169 -17.11 18.74 14.34
N HIS A 170 -17.84 18.41 13.27
CA HIS A 170 -18.78 19.33 12.59
C HIS A 170 -20.26 19.03 12.86
N GLY A 171 -20.59 17.83 13.36
CA GLY A 171 -21.96 17.36 13.52
C GLY A 171 -22.50 16.70 12.25
N ASP A 172 -23.40 15.75 12.43
CA ASP A 172 -24.13 15.05 11.36
C ASP A 172 -25.64 14.93 11.61
N ASP A 173 -26.16 15.47 12.71
CA ASP A 173 -27.54 15.33 13.19
C ASP A 173 -28.02 13.86 13.22
N GLY A 174 -27.07 12.93 13.32
CA GLY A 174 -27.27 11.52 13.04
C GLY A 174 -26.74 10.63 14.15
N VAL A 175 -26.31 9.43 13.76
CA VAL A 175 -25.83 8.41 14.70
C VAL A 175 -24.55 8.83 15.41
N VAL A 176 -23.68 9.61 14.76
CA VAL A 176 -22.41 10.05 15.35
C VAL A 176 -22.68 11.09 16.43
N ASP A 177 -23.60 12.03 16.19
CA ASP A 177 -24.04 12.99 17.20
C ASP A 177 -24.81 12.34 18.36
N ALA A 178 -25.63 11.32 18.10
CA ALA A 178 -26.28 10.56 19.16
C ALA A 178 -25.26 9.88 20.10
N VAL A 179 -24.17 9.34 19.53
CA VAL A 179 -23.06 8.76 20.29
C VAL A 179 -22.28 9.84 21.04
N ARG A 180 -21.97 10.97 20.40
CA ARG A 180 -21.34 12.14 21.06
C ARG A 180 -22.16 12.59 22.27
N ALA A 181 -23.45 12.82 22.09
CA ALA A 181 -24.34 13.25 23.15
C ALA A 181 -24.45 12.22 24.29
N ARG A 182 -24.21 10.93 24.02
CA ARG A 182 -24.13 9.91 25.08
C ARG A 182 -22.81 10.02 25.86
N PHE A 183 -21.69 10.27 25.19
CA PHE A 183 -20.40 10.48 25.84
C PHE A 183 -20.40 11.74 26.71
N GLU A 184 -20.93 12.85 26.22
CA GLU A 184 -21.05 14.12 26.96
C GLU A 184 -21.92 13.99 28.22
N ARG A 185 -22.91 13.08 28.21
CA ARG A 185 -23.74 12.76 29.39
C ARG A 185 -23.06 11.83 30.39
N SER A 186 -21.98 11.15 30.02
CA SER A 186 -21.21 10.29 30.92
C SER A 186 -20.14 11.10 31.66
N SER A 187 -19.74 10.70 32.87
CA SER A 187 -18.70 11.39 33.64
C SER A 187 -17.29 11.33 33.02
N LEU A 188 -17.14 10.69 31.85
CA LEU A 188 -15.93 10.75 31.04
C LEU A 188 -15.87 12.14 30.42
N SER A 189 -14.81 12.90 30.70
CA SER A 189 -14.73 14.32 30.34
C SER A 189 -15.03 14.59 28.86
N GLU A 190 -15.70 15.72 28.56
CA GLU A 190 -15.95 16.21 27.20
C GLU A 190 -14.68 16.20 26.32
N THR A 191 -13.51 16.30 26.94
CA THR A 191 -12.19 16.35 26.29
C THR A 191 -11.58 14.99 25.98
N ALA A 192 -12.09 13.88 26.54
CA ALA A 192 -11.46 12.57 26.41
C ALA A 192 -11.31 12.07 24.95
N PRO A 193 -12.31 12.21 24.05
CA PRO A 193 -12.18 11.77 22.66
C PRO A 193 -11.15 12.58 21.86
N GLU A 194 -11.08 13.89 22.12
CA GLU A 194 -10.10 14.75 21.45
C GLU A 194 -8.68 14.51 21.98
N ALA A 195 -8.53 14.36 23.30
CA ALA A 195 -7.25 14.00 23.92
C ALA A 195 -6.75 12.64 23.42
N ALA A 196 -7.65 11.65 23.32
CA ALA A 196 -7.33 10.34 22.75
C ALA A 196 -6.91 10.44 21.28
N ALA A 197 -7.65 11.18 20.45
CA ALA A 197 -7.30 11.38 19.04
C ALA A 197 -5.94 12.09 18.87
N ARG A 198 -5.66 13.12 19.68
CA ARG A 198 -4.35 13.80 19.70
C ARG A 198 -3.24 12.84 20.16
N GLY A 199 -3.48 12.06 21.21
CA GLY A 199 -2.53 11.05 21.72
C GLY A 199 -2.21 9.99 20.67
N ILE A 200 -3.23 9.40 20.03
CA ILE A 200 -3.05 8.46 18.91
C ILE A 200 -2.26 9.12 17.78
N GLY A 201 -2.60 10.37 17.42
CA GLY A 201 -1.87 11.12 16.39
C GLY A 201 -0.40 11.30 16.73
N VAL A 202 -0.07 11.68 17.96
CA VAL A 202 1.30 11.83 18.45
C VAL A 202 2.04 10.49 18.43
N VAL A 203 1.41 9.40 18.88
CA VAL A 203 2.02 8.06 18.89
C VAL A 203 2.30 7.57 17.47
N VAL A 204 1.33 7.68 16.56
CA VAL A 204 1.49 7.26 15.15
C VAL A 204 2.55 8.12 14.45
N ALA A 205 2.50 9.44 14.60
CA ALA A 205 3.49 10.33 14.01
C ALA A 205 4.89 10.09 14.59
N GLY A 206 5.00 9.90 15.90
CA GLY A 206 6.25 9.58 16.59
C GLY A 206 6.83 8.24 16.15
N PHE A 207 6.00 7.21 16.00
CA PHE A 207 6.41 5.90 15.48
C PHE A 207 6.96 5.99 14.06
N ILE A 208 6.24 6.67 13.15
CA ILE A 208 6.68 6.84 11.77
C ILE A 208 7.95 7.70 11.70
N ALA A 209 8.04 8.76 12.50
CA ALA A 209 9.21 9.64 12.55
C ALA A 209 10.45 8.90 13.09
N ALA A 210 10.29 8.13 14.16
CA ALA A 210 11.36 7.28 14.70
C ALA A 210 11.81 6.25 13.67
N GLY A 211 10.87 5.60 12.98
CA GLY A 211 11.19 4.65 11.93
C GLY A 211 11.91 5.27 10.73
N ALA A 212 11.44 6.43 10.27
CA ALA A 212 12.11 7.19 9.22
C ALA A 212 13.52 7.63 9.65
N ALA A 213 13.71 8.03 10.91
CA ALA A 213 15.02 8.37 11.45
C ALA A 213 15.97 7.16 11.48
N VAL A 214 15.49 5.98 11.89
CA VAL A 214 16.28 4.74 11.84
C VAL A 214 16.71 4.42 10.41
N ILE A 215 15.79 4.50 9.45
CA ILE A 215 16.11 4.26 8.04
C ILE A 215 17.10 5.29 7.49
N ALA A 216 16.95 6.57 7.87
CA ALA A 216 17.90 7.62 7.47
C ALA A 216 19.30 7.36 8.02
N VAL A 217 19.42 6.99 9.30
CA VAL A 217 20.69 6.62 9.93
C VAL A 217 21.28 5.37 9.25
N ALA A 218 20.47 4.33 9.02
CA ALA A 218 20.90 3.12 8.31
C ALA A 218 21.41 3.45 6.90
N THR A 219 20.76 4.37 6.19
CA THR A 219 21.19 4.79 4.84
C THR A 219 22.55 5.49 4.86
N VAL A 220 22.82 6.30 5.88
CA VAL A 220 24.12 6.97 6.04
C VAL A 220 25.21 5.98 6.42
N VAL A 221 24.93 5.08 7.38
CA VAL A 221 25.91 4.11 7.90
C VAL A 221 26.18 3.01 6.89
N ARG A 222 25.16 2.54 6.18
CA ARG A 222 25.20 1.38 5.28
C ARG A 222 25.00 1.72 3.81
N GLY A 223 25.25 2.97 3.45
CA GLY A 223 25.15 3.43 2.07
C GLY A 223 26.10 2.68 1.15
N GLY A 224 27.26 2.24 1.65
CA GLY A 224 28.22 1.45 0.90
C GLY A 224 27.66 0.10 0.44
N GLU A 225 26.94 -0.62 1.30
CA GLU A 225 26.30 -1.89 0.96
C GLU A 225 25.18 -1.70 -0.06
N VAL A 226 24.38 -0.64 0.09
CA VAL A 226 23.33 -0.29 -0.87
C VAL A 226 23.94 0.00 -2.25
N VAL A 227 25.05 0.74 -2.32
CA VAL A 227 25.77 1.03 -3.56
C VAL A 227 26.37 -0.25 -4.15
N ALA A 228 27.02 -1.08 -3.34
CA ALA A 228 27.58 -2.34 -3.80
C ALA A 228 26.51 -3.28 -4.38
N LEU A 229 25.31 -3.31 -3.79
CA LEU A 229 24.18 -4.05 -4.33
C LEU A 229 23.70 -3.48 -5.67
N PHE A 230 23.62 -2.15 -5.80
CA PHE A 230 23.32 -1.50 -7.09
C PHE A 230 24.36 -1.83 -8.16
N GLU A 231 25.64 -1.79 -7.83
CA GLU A 231 26.75 -2.13 -8.74
C GLU A 231 26.71 -3.61 -9.13
N SER A 232 26.48 -4.50 -8.16
CA SER A 232 26.38 -5.94 -8.40
C SER A 232 25.19 -6.32 -9.29
N ALA A 233 24.13 -5.53 -9.26
CA ALA A 233 22.96 -5.71 -10.13
C ALA A 233 23.24 -5.32 -11.59
N HIS A 234 24.36 -4.65 -11.88
CA HIS A 234 24.76 -4.20 -13.22
C HIS A 234 23.63 -3.47 -13.97
N VAL A 235 22.83 -2.69 -13.24
CA VAL A 235 21.71 -1.94 -13.81
C VAL A 235 22.21 -0.74 -14.60
N ASP A 236 21.63 -0.55 -15.77
CA ASP A 236 21.84 0.63 -16.59
C ASP A 236 21.11 1.86 -16.01
N ALA A 237 21.25 3.02 -16.67
CA ALA A 237 20.63 4.26 -16.21
C ALA A 237 19.09 4.14 -16.08
N LEU A 238 18.45 3.41 -16.99
CA LEU A 238 17.01 3.15 -16.93
C LEU A 238 16.65 2.28 -15.71
N GLY A 239 17.40 1.20 -15.48
CA GLY A 239 17.26 0.32 -14.33
C GLY A 239 17.43 1.05 -12.99
N VAL A 240 18.40 1.97 -12.90
CA VAL A 240 18.59 2.82 -11.70
C VAL A 240 17.35 3.67 -11.42
N VAL A 241 16.76 4.31 -12.44
CA VAL A 241 15.53 5.10 -12.29
C VAL A 241 14.36 4.22 -11.85
N MET A 242 14.19 3.06 -12.49
CA MET A 242 13.10 2.13 -12.15
C MET A 242 13.21 1.59 -10.72
N LEU A 243 14.41 1.19 -10.31
CA LEU A 243 14.67 0.76 -8.93
C LEU A 243 14.43 1.89 -7.94
N GLY A 244 14.84 3.13 -8.27
CA GLY A 244 14.54 4.31 -7.45
C GLY A 244 13.05 4.53 -7.25
N LEU A 245 12.23 4.38 -8.31
CA LEU A 245 10.77 4.49 -8.20
C LEU A 245 10.16 3.37 -7.33
N VAL A 246 10.67 2.15 -7.45
CA VAL A 246 10.25 1.03 -6.58
C VAL A 246 10.60 1.34 -5.14
N GLN A 247 11.85 1.74 -4.84
CA GLN A 247 12.28 2.09 -3.49
C GLN A 247 11.46 3.24 -2.89
N LEU A 248 11.10 4.23 -3.71
CA LEU A 248 10.22 5.32 -3.31
C LEU A 248 8.85 4.80 -2.87
N ALA A 249 8.27 3.86 -3.61
CA ALA A 249 7.00 3.22 -3.27
C ALA A 249 7.07 2.37 -1.98
N TYR A 250 8.27 1.87 -1.63
CA TYR A 250 8.55 1.12 -0.40
C TYR A 250 8.92 1.99 0.80
N LEU A 251 9.14 3.30 0.66
CA LEU A 251 9.50 4.15 1.81
C LEU A 251 8.55 4.03 3.00
N PRO A 252 7.21 3.97 2.83
CA PRO A 252 6.33 3.80 3.97
C PRO A 252 6.48 2.42 4.62
N THR A 253 6.79 1.38 3.84
CA THR A 253 7.11 0.03 4.34
C THR A 253 8.38 0.06 5.19
N LEU A 254 9.44 0.70 4.69
CA LEU A 254 10.70 0.86 5.41
C LEU A 254 10.54 1.68 6.69
N ALA A 255 9.72 2.74 6.68
CA ALA A 255 9.44 3.51 7.90
C ALA A 255 8.73 2.67 8.96
N VAL A 256 7.78 1.81 8.58
CA VAL A 256 7.13 0.88 9.51
C VAL A 256 8.13 -0.15 10.07
N TRP A 257 9.01 -0.69 9.23
CA TRP A 257 10.08 -1.59 9.67
C TRP A 257 11.06 -0.92 10.64
N GLY A 258 11.53 0.29 10.32
CA GLY A 258 12.39 1.06 11.21
C GLY A 258 11.71 1.38 12.54
N GLY A 259 10.40 1.68 12.52
CA GLY A 259 9.64 1.94 13.74
C GLY A 259 9.50 0.68 14.60
N ALA A 260 9.24 -0.46 13.97
CA ALA A 260 9.16 -1.75 14.65
C ALA A 260 10.52 -2.19 15.23
N PHE A 261 11.61 -1.91 14.51
CA PHE A 261 12.98 -2.07 15.00
C PHE A 261 13.25 -1.16 16.21
N ALA A 262 12.95 0.13 16.11
CA ALA A 262 13.11 1.08 17.22
C ALA A 262 12.29 0.70 18.45
N ALA A 263 11.11 0.13 18.26
CA ALA A 263 10.24 -0.33 19.33
C ALA A 263 10.74 -1.61 20.02
N GLY A 264 11.66 -2.36 19.42
CA GLY A 264 12.24 -3.60 19.95
C GLY A 264 11.87 -4.88 19.20
N PRO A 265 10.58 -5.15 18.89
CA PRO A 265 10.18 -6.40 18.23
C PRO A 265 10.82 -6.64 16.86
N GLY A 266 11.17 -5.58 16.13
CA GLY A 266 11.78 -5.72 14.81
C GLY A 266 10.80 -6.13 13.73
N PHE A 267 11.32 -6.75 12.67
CA PHE A 267 10.54 -7.25 11.54
C PHE A 267 11.17 -8.53 10.96
N ALA A 268 10.43 -9.21 10.09
CA ALA A 268 10.88 -10.42 9.39
C ALA A 268 10.84 -10.21 7.87
N VAL A 269 11.84 -10.75 7.18
CA VAL A 269 11.96 -10.78 5.71
C VAL A 269 12.05 -12.24 5.27
N GLY A 270 10.91 -12.93 5.27
CA GLY A 270 10.80 -14.37 5.00
C GLY A 270 10.62 -15.21 6.27
N ALA A 271 10.27 -16.48 6.07
CA ALA A 271 10.00 -17.39 7.17
C ALA A 271 11.25 -17.67 8.01
N GLY A 272 11.12 -17.64 9.34
CA GLY A 272 12.22 -17.92 10.25
C GLY A 272 13.31 -16.84 10.29
N THR A 273 13.00 -15.61 9.85
CA THR A 273 13.93 -14.48 9.93
C THR A 273 13.49 -13.47 10.99
N ALA A 274 14.44 -12.73 11.55
CA ALA A 274 14.19 -11.65 12.48
C ALA A 274 15.28 -10.57 12.37
N VAL A 275 14.86 -9.32 12.32
CA VAL A 275 15.74 -8.15 12.33
C VAL A 275 15.30 -7.27 13.49
N SER A 276 16.08 -7.26 14.56
CA SER A 276 15.77 -6.56 15.81
C SER A 276 17.02 -5.95 16.43
N PRO A 277 16.91 -4.97 17.35
CA PRO A 277 18.06 -4.46 18.08
C PRO A 277 18.80 -5.53 18.90
N SER A 278 18.11 -6.61 19.29
CA SER A 278 18.69 -7.75 20.02
C SER A 278 19.46 -8.73 19.15
N GLY A 279 19.30 -8.68 17.82
CA GLY A 279 19.93 -9.63 16.91
C GLY A 279 19.31 -9.63 15.52
N VAL A 280 20.10 -10.06 14.55
CA VAL A 280 19.72 -10.19 13.14
C VAL A 280 19.95 -11.64 12.71
N GLU A 281 18.85 -12.32 12.36
CA GLU A 281 18.81 -13.67 11.82
C GLU A 281 18.13 -13.61 10.46
N LEU A 282 18.92 -13.73 9.40
CA LEU A 282 18.46 -13.63 8.02
C LEU A 282 18.84 -14.88 7.24
N GLY A 283 17.93 -15.31 6.37
CA GLY A 283 18.25 -16.26 5.31
C GLY A 283 19.00 -15.58 4.17
N VAL A 284 19.12 -16.28 3.04
CA VAL A 284 19.62 -15.68 1.80
C VAL A 284 18.66 -14.58 1.37
N LEU A 285 19.14 -13.34 1.32
CA LEU A 285 18.38 -12.20 0.82
C LEU A 285 18.61 -12.01 -0.68
N PRO A 286 17.58 -11.58 -1.43
CA PRO A 286 17.77 -11.16 -2.81
C PRO A 286 18.64 -9.89 -2.85
N GLY A 287 19.41 -9.71 -3.92
CA GLY A 287 20.29 -8.55 -4.14
C GLY A 287 19.54 -7.24 -4.45
N ILE A 288 18.46 -6.95 -3.71
CA ILE A 288 17.68 -5.72 -3.83
C ILE A 288 18.40 -4.63 -3.03
N PRO A 289 18.79 -3.49 -3.63
CA PRO A 289 19.66 -2.52 -2.95
C PRO A 289 19.12 -2.01 -1.62
N ALA A 290 17.80 -1.80 -1.47
CA ALA A 290 17.19 -1.35 -0.22
C ALA A 290 17.35 -2.35 0.95
N LEU A 291 17.59 -3.64 0.67
CA LEU A 291 17.87 -4.63 1.70
C LEU A 291 19.29 -4.52 2.26
N GLY A 292 20.18 -3.74 1.62
CA GLY A 292 21.49 -3.39 2.16
C GLY A 292 21.43 -2.58 3.46
N LEU A 293 20.24 -2.07 3.84
CA LEU A 293 20.00 -1.38 5.10
C LEU A 293 19.79 -2.33 6.30
N VAL A 294 19.53 -3.61 6.03
CA VAL A 294 19.08 -4.64 6.99
C VAL A 294 20.20 -5.58 7.38
#